data_AF-A0A9W5B7J0-F1
#
_entry.id   AF-A0A9W5B7J0-F1
#
_cell.length_a   1.000
_cell.length_b   1.000
_cell.length_c   1.000
_cell.angle_alpha   90.00
_cell.angle_beta   90.00
_cell.angle_gamma   90.00
#
_symmetry.space_group_name_H-M   'P 1'
#
loop_
_entity.id
_entity.type
_entity.pdbx_description
1 polymer ?
#
loop_
_entity_poly.entity_id
_entity_poly.type
_entity_poly.pdbx_seq_one_letter_code
_entity_poly.pdbx_strand_id
1 'polypeptide(L)' 'MTTTDEIADMIASEQNLPNAQAKAIVETIFASVAAAATSGAETSPRLRQV' A
#
# COMPACT_ATOMS: atom_id res chain seq x y z
N MET A 1 3.11 18.00 5.93
CA MET A 1 3.84 16.83 5.40
C MET A 1 3.31 15.64 6.16
N THR A 2 2.50 14.82 5.50
CA THR A 2 2.10 13.52 6.06
C THR A 2 2.90 12.46 5.34
N THR A 3 3.18 11.34 5.99
CA THR A 3 4.01 10.25 5.44
C THR A 3 3.42 9.70 4.12
N THR A 4 2.10 9.79 3.94
CA THR A 4 1.40 9.43 2.69
C THR A 4 1.84 10.31 1.50
N ASP A 5 1.98 11.61 1.70
CA ASP A 5 2.41 12.53 0.64
C ASP A 5 3.85 12.23 0.19
N GLU A 6 4.73 11.91 1.13
CA GLU A 6 6.14 11.58 0.87
C GLU A 6 6.27 10.27 0.05
N ILE A 7 5.51 9.25 0.43
CA ILE A 7 5.50 7.96 -0.29
C ILE A 7 4.89 8.14 -1.69
N ALA A 8 3.82 8.92 -1.83
CA ALA A 8 3.20 9.19 -3.13
C ALA A 8 4.15 9.96 -4.06
N ASP A 9 4.94 10.89 -3.53
CA ASP A 9 5.92 11.64 -4.32
C ASP A 9 7.05 10.74 -4.83
N MET A 10 7.57 9.84 -3.98
CA MET A 10 8.55 8.84 -4.40
C MET A 10 8.01 7.92 -5.51
N ILE A 11 6.80 7.39 -5.36
CA ILE A 11 6.19 6.51 -6.37
C ILE A 11 5.93 7.26 -7.68
N ALA A 12 5.42 8.50 -7.60
CA ALA A 12 5.19 9.34 -8.77
C ALA A 12 6.49 9.56 -9.56
N SER A 13 7.59 9.85 -8.87
CA SER A 13 8.92 10.03 -9.45
C SER A 13 9.46 8.74 -10.07
N GLU A 14 9.47 7.63 -9.31
CA GLU A 14 10.06 6.37 -9.77
C GLU A 14 9.27 5.68 -10.89
N GLN A 15 7.95 5.84 -10.89
CA GLN A 15 7.06 5.16 -11.86
C GLN A 15 6.57 6.11 -12.96
N ASN A 16 7.02 7.36 -12.97
CA ASN A 16 6.61 8.41 -13.90
C ASN A 16 5.06 8.53 -13.99
N LEU A 17 4.42 8.63 -12.82
CA LEU A 17 2.98 8.75 -12.68
C LEU A 17 2.58 10.14 -12.19
N PRO A 18 1.38 10.64 -12.52
CA PRO A 18 0.85 11.83 -11.88
C PRO A 18 0.66 11.59 -10.37
N ASN A 19 1.01 12.59 -9.55
CA ASN A 19 0.97 12.49 -8.08
C ASN A 19 -0.40 12.04 -7.54
N ALA A 20 -1.50 12.48 -8.17
CA ALA A 20 -2.85 12.05 -7.83
C ALA A 20 -3.06 10.53 -7.98
N GLN A 21 -2.47 9.92 -9.00
CA GLN A 21 -2.53 8.47 -9.20
C GLN A 21 -1.65 7.74 -8.17
N ALA A 22 -0.47 8.27 -7.87
CA ALA A 22 0.39 7.72 -6.83
C ALA A 22 -0.29 7.76 -5.44
N LYS A 23 -0.99 8.84 -5.10
CA LYS A 23 -1.78 8.93 -3.86
C LYS A 23 -2.86 7.86 -3.78
N ALA A 24 -3.63 7.67 -4.85
CA ALA A 24 -4.66 6.64 -4.90
C ALA A 24 -4.09 5.23 -4.70
N ILE A 25 -2.89 4.96 -5.23
CA ILE A 25 -2.17 3.69 -5.01
C ILE A 25 -1.82 3.52 -3.53
N VAL A 26 -1.21 4.54 -2.91
CA VAL A 26 -0.82 4.50 -1.50
C VAL A 26 -2.03 4.26 -0.60
N GLU A 27 -3.12 5.00 -0.81
CA GLU A 27 -4.38 4.84 -0.05
C GLU A 27 -4.97 3.43 -0.20
N THR A 28 -4.95 2.88 -1.42
CA THR A 28 -5.44 1.52 -1.69
C THR A 28 -4.61 0.47 -0.97
N ILE A 29 -3.27 0.60 -0.98
CA ILE A 29 -2.39 -0.31 -0.27
C ILE A 29 -2.68 -0.26 1.24
N PHE A 30 -2.75 0.94 1.84
CA PHE A 30 -3.08 1.07 3.26
C PHE A 30 -4.43 0.47 3.60
N ALA A 31 -5.45 0.69 2.78
CA ALA A 31 -6.77 0.08 2.96
C ALA A 31 -6.71 -1.45 2.89
N SER A 32 -5.99 -2.01 1.92
CA SER A 32 -5.85 -3.48 1.78
C SER A 32 -5.10 -4.10 2.96
N VAL A 33 -4.05 -3.43 3.45
CA VAL A 33 -3.27 -3.88 4.62
C VAL A 33 -4.12 -3.82 5.88
N ALA A 34 -4.87 -2.73 6.08
CA ALA A 34 -5.78 -2.59 7.22
C ALA A 34 -6.90 -3.64 7.17
N ALA A 35 -7.48 -3.89 6.00
CA ALA A 35 -8.50 -4.93 5.81
C ALA A 35 -7.95 -6.32 6.14
N ALA A 36 -6.75 -6.67 5.66
CA ALA A 36 -6.15 -7.96 5.95
C ALA A 36 -5.80 -8.12 7.44
N ALA A 37 -5.23 -7.08 8.06
CA ALA A 37 -4.89 -7.09 9.48
C ALA A 37 -6.12 -7.22 10.39
N THR A 38 -7.23 -6.57 10.04
CA THR A 38 -8.49 -6.62 10.81
C THR A 38 -9.29 -7.90 10.55
N SER A 39 -9.10 -8.55 9.40
CA SER A 39 -9.78 -9.80 9.05
C SER A 39 -9.22 -11.03 9.80
N GLY A 40 -8.10 -10.90 10.53
CA GLY A 40 -7.38 -12.05 11.09
C GLY A 40 -6.82 -13.01 10.03
N ALA A 41 -6.80 -12.57 8.77
CA ALA A 41 -6.23 -13.29 7.64
C ALA A 41 -4.73 -12.94 7.57
N GLU A 42 -3.87 -13.92 7.84
CA GLU A 42 -2.42 -13.74 7.70
C GLU A 42 -2.10 -13.24 6.28
N THR A 43 -1.48 -12.07 6.17
CA THR A 43 -0.97 -11.52 4.90
C THR A 43 0.20 -12.32 4.34
N SER A 44 0.61 -13.40 5.01
CA SER A 44 1.63 -14.35 4.57
C SER A 44 0.96 -15.66 4.12
N PRO A 45 0.68 -15.84 2.82
CA PRO A 45 0.14 -17.10 2.29
C PRO A 45 1.27 -18.14 2.15
N ARG A 46 2.08 -18.40 3.19
CA ARG A 46 3.02 -19.52 3.26
C ARG A 46 3.39 -19.75 4.71
N LEU A 47 2.76 -20.73 5.36
CA LEU A 47 3.33 -21.53 6.46
C LEU A 47 2.40 -22.68 6.92
N ARG A 48 1.29 -22.95 6.21
CA ARG A 48 0.42 -24.10 6.49
C ARG A 48 0.37 -25.08 5.32
N GLN A 49 1.50 -25.68 5.00
CA GLN A 49 1.63 -26.98 4.30
C GLN A 49 3.11 -27.33 4.17
N VAL A 50 3.69 -27.94 5.20
CA VAL A 50 4.15 -29.35 5.28
C VAL A 50 4.67 -29.62 6.68
#